data_AF-A0A2G8KFN4-F1
#
_entry.id   AF-A0A2G8KFN4-F1
#
_cell.length_a   1.000
_cell.length_b   1.000
_cell.length_c   1.000
_cell.angle_alpha   90.00
_cell.angle_beta   90.00
_cell.angle_gamma   90.00
#
_symmetry.space_group_name_H-M   'P 1'
#
loop_
_entity.id
_entity.type
_entity.pdbx_description
1 polymer ?
#
loop_
_entity_poly.entity_id
_entity_poly.type
_entity_poly.pdbx_seq_one_letter_code
_entity_poly.pdbx_strand_id
1 'polypeptide(L)'
;MTPGVNAIAGCTRAPPSCIACIIPRSCINPVNQDLQMKFGDEVSRQLLMKWDSSIAPVILKLAEQTSTTAIRELFMEFNENKDSSSYDCLGMYALLICVFMLPTHARSKGMRKQSLNMLIDFRPIGTVLEKYLTQDRPNRQPYLLCLGTRSAPTQFFIIGDRQAIKCEDNIVAAVDKLFKLHFVFNLQYAAELKLFYNFIETFVFKLSPLGQLPNKLVEIVAAIESCSSS
;
A
#
# COMPACT_ATOMS: atom_id res chain seq x y z
N MET A 1 -5.73 -22.76 31.55
CA MET A 1 -5.13 -23.49 30.42
C MET A 1 -5.44 -22.71 29.15
N THR A 2 -4.55 -21.79 28.81
CA THR A 2 -4.61 -20.96 27.61
C THR A 2 -3.85 -21.67 26.48
N PRO A 3 -4.38 -21.77 25.25
CA PRO A 3 -3.61 -22.31 24.15
C PRO A 3 -2.48 -21.34 23.80
N GLY A 4 -1.25 -21.85 23.84
CA GLY A 4 -0.04 -21.10 23.53
C GLY A 4 -0.04 -20.63 22.08
N VAL A 5 0.21 -19.33 21.90
CA VAL A 5 0.56 -18.73 20.62
C VAL A 5 1.95 -19.24 20.25
N ASN A 6 2.01 -20.28 19.42
CA ASN A 6 3.25 -20.66 18.76
C ASN A 6 3.57 -19.59 17.72
N ALA A 7 4.31 -18.57 18.15
CA ALA A 7 5.06 -17.71 17.26
C ALA A 7 6.00 -18.60 16.43
N ILE A 8 5.87 -18.53 15.11
CA ILE A 8 6.79 -19.19 14.19
C ILE A 8 8.12 -18.46 14.29
N ALA A 9 9.02 -18.99 15.10
CA ALA A 9 10.42 -18.61 15.10
C ALA A 9 11.01 -18.93 13.71
N GLY A 10 11.59 -17.92 13.04
CA GLY A 10 12.55 -18.16 11.96
C GLY A 10 12.06 -18.01 10.51
N CYS A 11 11.03 -17.22 10.19
CA CYS A 11 10.80 -16.81 8.80
C CYS A 11 11.79 -15.70 8.40
N THR A 12 13.04 -16.07 8.08
CA THR A 12 13.90 -15.24 7.24
C THR A 12 13.22 -15.11 5.88
N ARG A 13 12.47 -14.02 5.76
CA ARG A 13 11.75 -13.52 4.58
C ARG A 13 12.67 -13.69 3.34
N ALA A 14 12.16 -14.29 2.25
CA ALA A 14 12.97 -14.80 1.13
C ALA A 14 13.87 -13.72 0.47
N PRO A 15 15.01 -14.08 -0.18
CA PRO A 15 15.90 -13.12 -0.84
C PRO A 15 15.26 -12.41 -2.06
N PRO A 16 15.83 -11.30 -2.56
CA PRO A 16 15.13 -10.33 -3.41
C PRO A 16 14.79 -10.75 -4.85
N SER A 17 15.06 -11.97 -5.29
CA SER A 17 15.05 -12.30 -6.72
C SER A 17 14.18 -13.52 -7.02
N CYS A 18 13.19 -13.31 -7.90
CA CYS A 18 12.30 -14.28 -8.57
C CYS A 18 10.92 -14.49 -7.91
N ILE A 19 10.02 -13.53 -8.10
CA ILE A 19 8.56 -13.67 -7.91
C ILE A 19 7.99 -14.80 -8.82
N ALA A 20 8.64 -15.09 -9.96
CA ALA A 20 8.31 -16.11 -10.94
C ALA A 20 8.52 -17.55 -10.43
N CYS A 21 9.34 -17.74 -9.40
CA CYS A 21 9.46 -19.04 -8.72
C CYS A 21 8.37 -19.24 -7.64
N ILE A 22 7.72 -18.16 -7.20
CA ILE A 22 6.82 -18.18 -6.03
C ILE A 22 5.34 -18.11 -6.47
N ILE A 23 5.05 -17.51 -7.63
CA ILE A 23 3.67 -17.21 -8.02
C ILE A 23 3.31 -17.84 -9.37
N PRO A 24 2.81 -19.10 -9.39
CA PRO A 24 2.10 -19.64 -10.55
C PRO A 24 0.90 -18.75 -10.89
N ARG A 25 0.60 -18.59 -12.19
CA ARG A 25 -0.54 -17.77 -12.68
C ARG A 25 -1.88 -18.13 -12.02
N SER A 26 -2.03 -19.37 -11.54
CA SER A 26 -3.21 -19.88 -10.83
C SER A 26 -3.36 -19.36 -9.38
N CYS A 27 -2.28 -18.90 -8.74
CA CYS A 27 -2.26 -18.52 -7.33
C CYS A 27 -2.48 -17.01 -7.11
N ILE A 28 -2.48 -16.21 -8.17
CA ILE A 28 -2.61 -14.75 -8.09
C ILE A 28 -4.03 -14.30 -7.74
N ASN A 29 -5.05 -15.00 -8.26
CA ASN A 29 -6.44 -14.64 -8.03
C ASN A 29 -7.00 -15.02 -6.64
N PRO A 30 -6.55 -16.09 -5.94
CA PRO A 30 -7.05 -16.40 -4.61
C PRO A 30 -6.39 -15.64 -3.45
N VAL A 31 -5.47 -14.68 -3.63
CA VAL A 31 -4.80 -14.02 -2.47
C VAL A 31 -5.77 -13.43 -1.43
N ASN A 32 -6.93 -12.93 -1.90
CA ASN A 32 -8.03 -12.49 -1.05
C ASN A 32 -8.65 -13.65 -0.28
N GLN A 33 -8.93 -14.75 -0.97
CA GLN A 33 -9.49 -15.97 -0.40
C GLN A 33 -8.50 -16.64 0.58
N ASP A 34 -7.21 -16.65 0.29
CA ASP A 34 -6.18 -17.25 1.14
C ASP A 34 -6.08 -16.50 2.48
N LEU A 35 -6.06 -15.17 2.45
CA LEU A 35 -6.06 -14.38 3.68
C LEU A 35 -7.38 -14.57 4.46
N GLN A 36 -8.51 -14.60 3.75
CA GLN A 36 -9.84 -14.85 4.32
C GLN A 36 -9.94 -16.24 4.98
N MET A 37 -9.44 -17.29 4.33
CA MET A 37 -9.42 -18.64 4.88
C MET A 37 -8.53 -18.73 6.12
N LYS A 38 -7.42 -17.97 6.15
CA LYS A 38 -6.46 -18.00 7.24
C LYS A 38 -6.87 -17.19 8.47
N PHE A 39 -7.48 -16.02 8.29
CA PHE A 39 -7.77 -15.07 9.38
C PHE A 39 -9.24 -14.67 9.51
N GLY A 40 -10.09 -15.19 8.64
CA GLY A 40 -11.51 -14.86 8.59
C GLY A 40 -11.84 -13.65 7.72
N ASP A 41 -13.13 -13.52 7.43
CA ASP A 41 -13.69 -12.50 6.54
C ASP A 41 -13.47 -11.07 7.06
N GLU A 42 -13.73 -10.87 8.35
CA GLU A 42 -13.60 -9.58 9.02
C GLU A 42 -12.18 -9.03 8.94
N VAL A 43 -11.17 -9.87 9.19
CA VAL A 43 -9.76 -9.46 9.10
C VAL A 43 -9.40 -9.16 7.65
N SER A 44 -9.85 -9.98 6.70
CA SER A 44 -9.51 -9.85 5.30
C SER A 44 -10.03 -8.56 4.63
N ARG A 45 -11.02 -7.89 5.23
CA ARG A 45 -11.64 -6.67 4.68
C ARG A 45 -11.29 -5.39 5.44
N GLN A 46 -10.43 -5.46 6.46
CA GLN A 46 -10.13 -4.32 7.32
C GLN A 46 -9.68 -3.07 6.57
N LEU A 47 -8.82 -3.22 5.54
CA LEU A 47 -8.36 -2.06 4.77
C LEU A 47 -9.52 -1.40 4.02
N LEU A 48 -10.35 -2.20 3.34
CA LEU A 48 -11.52 -1.69 2.61
C LEU A 48 -12.55 -1.04 3.53
N MET A 49 -12.75 -1.58 4.73
CA MET A 49 -13.72 -1.06 5.69
C MET A 49 -13.28 0.23 6.37
N LYS A 50 -11.98 0.38 6.67
CA LYS A 50 -11.46 1.47 7.50
C LYS A 50 -10.81 2.61 6.73
N TRP A 51 -10.34 2.37 5.51
CA TRP A 51 -9.49 3.33 4.82
C TRP A 51 -10.22 4.66 4.60
N ASP A 52 -11.32 4.64 3.85
CA ASP A 52 -12.05 5.87 3.52
C ASP A 52 -12.85 6.43 4.72
N SER A 53 -13.30 5.56 5.62
CA SER A 53 -14.20 5.91 6.72
C SER A 53 -13.47 6.49 7.95
N SER A 54 -12.27 6.03 8.26
CA SER A 54 -11.58 6.37 9.53
C SER A 54 -10.13 6.82 9.34
N ILE A 55 -9.41 6.26 8.36
CA ILE A 55 -7.97 6.48 8.22
C ILE A 55 -7.66 7.69 7.33
N ALA A 56 -8.23 7.72 6.12
CA ALA A 56 -7.98 8.75 5.12
C ALA A 56 -8.34 10.17 5.60
N PRO A 57 -9.47 10.41 6.29
CA PRO A 57 -9.81 11.74 6.80
C PRO A 57 -8.75 12.26 7.81
N VAL A 58 -8.25 11.37 8.68
CA VAL A 58 -7.23 11.73 9.67
C VAL A 58 -5.90 12.03 9.00
N ILE A 59 -5.50 11.23 8.00
CA ILE A 59 -4.28 11.49 7.22
C ILE A 59 -4.35 12.85 6.54
N LEU A 60 -5.48 13.21 5.91
CA LEU A 60 -5.64 14.51 5.28
C LEU A 60 -5.62 15.68 6.28
N LYS A 61 -6.24 15.51 7.46
CA LYS A 61 -6.17 16.50 8.54
C LYS A 61 -4.73 16.73 9.02
N LEU A 62 -3.94 15.65 9.15
CA LEU A 62 -2.52 15.76 9.49
C LEU A 62 -1.70 16.39 8.36
N ALA A 63 -2.11 16.19 7.10
CA ALA A 63 -1.46 16.76 5.93
C ALA A 63 -1.62 18.29 5.88
N GLU A 64 -2.79 18.79 6.28
CA GLU A 64 -3.07 20.22 6.39
C GLU A 64 -2.13 20.92 7.37
N GLN A 65 -1.79 20.24 8.48
CA GLN A 65 -1.00 20.79 9.57
C GLN A 65 0.52 20.63 9.39
N THR A 66 0.96 19.99 8.30
CA THR A 66 2.38 19.68 8.11
C THR A 66 3.17 20.82 7.45
N SER A 67 4.44 20.96 7.84
CA SER A 67 5.38 21.86 7.16
C SER A 67 6.12 21.18 5.99
N THR A 68 5.87 19.90 5.72
CA THR A 68 6.57 19.14 4.67
C THR A 68 6.06 19.53 3.28
N THR A 69 6.90 20.16 2.46
CA THR A 69 6.54 20.64 1.11
C THR A 69 5.89 19.58 0.23
N ALA A 70 6.46 18.37 0.15
CA ALA A 70 5.91 17.30 -0.69
C ALA A 70 4.49 16.84 -0.25
N ILE A 71 4.20 16.87 1.05
CA ILE A 71 2.87 16.54 1.56
C ILE A 71 1.90 17.69 1.26
N ARG A 72 2.35 18.94 1.42
CA ARG A 72 1.55 20.12 1.08
C ARG A 72 1.20 20.18 -0.41
N GLU A 73 2.14 19.86 -1.30
CA GLU A 73 1.91 19.74 -2.74
C GLU A 73 0.79 18.73 -3.04
N LEU A 74 0.86 17.53 -2.46
CA LEU A 74 -0.19 16.52 -2.61
C LEU A 74 -1.54 16.96 -2.02
N PHE A 75 -1.52 17.65 -0.88
CA PHE A 75 -2.74 18.14 -0.24
C PHE A 75 -3.40 19.27 -1.03
N MET A 76 -2.62 20.14 -1.67
CA MET A 76 -3.15 21.16 -2.58
C MET A 76 -3.76 20.53 -3.83
N GLU A 77 -3.05 19.58 -4.46
CA GLU A 77 -3.54 18.83 -5.62
C GLU A 77 -4.84 18.06 -5.28
N PHE A 78 -4.94 17.48 -4.08
CA PHE A 78 -6.18 16.91 -3.57
C PHE A 78 -7.30 17.97 -3.51
N ASN A 79 -7.06 19.13 -2.89
CA ASN A 79 -8.09 20.16 -2.74
C ASN A 79 -8.58 20.74 -4.07
N GLU A 80 -7.73 20.81 -5.07
CA GLU A 80 -8.11 21.23 -6.43
C GLU A 80 -8.97 20.18 -7.15
N ASN A 81 -8.84 18.90 -6.79
CA ASN A 81 -9.49 17.79 -7.47
C ASN A 81 -10.55 17.06 -6.63
N LYS A 82 -10.77 17.44 -5.37
CA LYS A 82 -11.71 16.74 -4.45
C LYS A 82 -13.17 16.81 -4.89
N ASP A 83 -13.53 17.86 -5.62
CA ASP A 83 -14.88 18.08 -6.15
C ASP A 83 -15.06 17.43 -7.54
N SER A 84 -14.00 16.84 -8.11
CA SER A 84 -14.11 16.06 -9.34
C SER A 84 -14.92 14.78 -9.06
N SER A 85 -15.71 14.32 -10.02
CA SER A 85 -16.55 13.11 -9.91
C SER A 85 -15.75 11.78 -9.84
N SER A 86 -14.44 11.87 -9.62
CA SER A 86 -13.55 10.72 -9.45
C SER A 86 -13.73 10.14 -8.05
N TYR A 87 -14.43 9.01 -7.96
CA TYR A 87 -14.75 8.31 -6.70
C TYR A 87 -13.52 7.90 -5.86
N ASP A 88 -12.31 7.97 -6.44
CA ASP A 88 -11.07 7.47 -5.84
C ASP A 88 -10.12 8.57 -5.30
N CYS A 89 -10.49 9.85 -5.40
CA CYS A 89 -9.61 10.97 -5.07
C CYS A 89 -9.15 10.92 -3.58
N LEU A 90 -10.09 10.74 -2.65
CA LEU A 90 -9.81 10.65 -1.22
C LEU A 90 -8.82 9.51 -0.91
N GLY A 91 -9.14 8.30 -1.37
CA GLY A 91 -8.32 7.11 -1.15
C GLY A 91 -6.91 7.27 -1.72
N MET A 92 -6.80 7.75 -2.97
CA MET A 92 -5.54 7.96 -3.67
C MET A 92 -4.63 8.95 -2.92
N TYR A 93 -5.11 10.16 -2.65
CA TYR A 93 -4.25 11.19 -2.05
C TYR A 93 -3.89 10.85 -0.61
N ALA A 94 -4.81 10.29 0.17
CA ALA A 94 -4.50 9.83 1.52
C ALA A 94 -3.42 8.73 1.52
N LEU A 95 -3.45 7.78 0.58
CA LEU A 95 -2.42 6.73 0.44
C LEU A 95 -1.04 7.34 0.15
N LEU A 96 -0.98 8.22 -0.85
CA LEU A 96 0.28 8.86 -1.24
C LEU A 96 0.86 9.73 -0.11
N ILE A 97 0.01 10.47 0.58
CA ILE A 97 0.39 11.27 1.74
C ILE A 97 0.88 10.37 2.88
N CYS A 98 0.20 9.26 3.15
CA CYS A 98 0.60 8.28 4.15
C CYS A 98 2.04 7.81 3.91
N VAL A 99 2.37 7.42 2.67
CA VAL A 99 3.73 7.00 2.30
C VAL A 99 4.76 8.09 2.60
N PHE A 100 4.43 9.37 2.38
CA PHE A 100 5.34 10.49 2.68
C PHE A 100 5.46 10.85 4.16
N MET A 101 4.40 10.64 4.93
CA MET A 101 4.40 10.88 6.39
C MET A 101 5.28 9.88 7.12
N LEU A 102 5.39 8.66 6.58
CA LEU A 102 6.18 7.60 7.18
C LEU A 102 7.65 7.79 6.83
N PRO A 103 8.55 7.82 7.84
CA PRO A 103 9.97 8.00 7.58
C PRO A 103 10.45 6.83 6.73
N THR A 104 11.13 7.12 5.63
CA THR A 104 11.72 6.09 4.78
C THR A 104 13.13 5.82 5.26
N HIS A 105 13.64 4.59 5.16
CA HIS A 105 15.10 4.33 5.34
C HIS A 105 15.99 5.03 4.28
N ALA A 106 15.38 5.83 3.42
CA ALA A 106 16.00 6.53 2.34
C ALA A 106 16.97 7.61 2.86
N ARG A 107 18.24 7.50 2.46
CA ARG A 107 19.37 8.32 2.93
C ARG A 107 19.31 9.79 2.48
N SER A 108 18.37 10.19 1.60
CA SER A 108 18.27 11.56 1.07
C SER A 108 16.84 12.03 0.74
N LYS A 109 16.63 13.36 0.63
CA LYS A 109 15.34 13.98 0.26
C LYS A 109 14.83 13.54 -1.13
N GLY A 110 15.71 13.27 -2.09
CA GLY A 110 15.33 12.80 -3.43
C GLY A 110 14.73 11.40 -3.43
N MET A 111 15.22 10.52 -2.55
CA MET A 111 14.74 9.14 -2.45
C MET A 111 13.33 9.03 -1.83
N ARG A 112 12.82 10.06 -1.13
CA ARG A 112 11.43 10.07 -0.64
C ARG A 112 10.40 10.17 -1.77
N LYS A 113 10.69 10.95 -2.83
CA LYS A 113 9.85 10.95 -4.05
C LYS A 113 9.92 9.59 -4.75
N GLN A 114 11.05 8.90 -4.64
CA GLN A 114 11.23 7.56 -5.18
C GLN A 114 10.34 6.52 -4.49
N SER A 115 10.01 6.69 -3.21
CA SER A 115 9.09 5.80 -2.47
C SER A 115 7.72 5.69 -3.13
N LEU A 116 7.14 6.81 -3.61
CA LEU A 116 5.88 6.75 -4.36
C LEU A 116 6.01 5.90 -5.62
N ASN A 117 7.10 6.10 -6.37
CA ASN A 117 7.38 5.34 -7.60
C ASN A 117 7.70 3.85 -7.34
N MET A 118 7.90 3.46 -6.08
CA MET A 118 8.00 2.06 -5.66
C MET A 118 6.64 1.47 -5.31
N LEU A 119 5.66 2.30 -4.93
CA LEU A 119 4.29 1.84 -4.64
C LEU A 119 3.44 1.82 -5.91
N ILE A 120 3.50 2.90 -6.70
CA ILE A 120 2.63 3.13 -7.85
C ILE A 120 3.37 3.86 -8.98
N ASP A 121 3.23 3.37 -10.21
CA ASP A 121 3.72 3.98 -11.45
C ASP A 121 2.52 4.47 -12.26
N PHE A 122 2.42 5.77 -12.51
CA PHE A 122 1.34 6.36 -13.30
C PHE A 122 1.73 6.40 -14.77
N ARG A 123 0.83 5.95 -15.64
CA ARG A 123 1.01 5.96 -17.10
C ARG A 123 -0.23 6.46 -17.83
N PRO A 124 -0.08 7.08 -19.02
CA PRO A 124 -1.22 7.52 -19.80
C PRO A 124 -2.19 6.36 -20.14
N ILE A 125 -3.47 6.68 -20.23
CA ILE A 125 -4.48 5.76 -20.77
C ILE A 125 -4.06 5.36 -22.19
N GLY A 126 -4.22 4.08 -22.53
CA GLY A 126 -3.77 3.51 -23.81
C GLY A 126 -2.32 3.00 -23.81
N THR A 127 -1.63 3.03 -22.66
CA THR A 127 -0.31 2.38 -22.53
C THR A 127 -0.41 0.90 -22.87
N VAL A 128 0.38 0.46 -23.85
CA VAL A 128 0.47 -0.95 -24.26
C VAL A 128 1.18 -1.75 -23.18
N LEU A 129 0.41 -2.58 -22.47
CA LEU A 129 0.88 -3.32 -21.29
C LEU A 129 2.03 -4.28 -21.62
N GLU A 130 1.97 -4.98 -22.75
CA GLU A 130 3.03 -5.88 -23.21
C GLU A 130 4.37 -5.14 -23.37
N LYS A 131 4.35 -3.98 -24.05
CA LYS A 131 5.53 -3.13 -24.20
C LYS A 131 6.03 -2.65 -22.85
N TYR A 132 5.13 -2.25 -21.95
CA TYR A 132 5.48 -1.83 -20.60
C TYR A 132 6.19 -2.95 -19.81
N LEU A 133 5.70 -4.18 -19.89
CA LEU A 133 6.24 -5.34 -19.17
C LEU A 133 7.60 -5.82 -19.71
N THR A 134 7.90 -5.55 -20.98
CA THR A 134 9.21 -5.88 -21.59
C THR A 134 10.33 -4.91 -21.23
N GLN A 135 10.02 -3.76 -20.62
CA GLN A 135 11.03 -2.81 -20.19
C GLN A 135 11.90 -3.44 -19.09
N ASP A 136 13.22 -3.35 -19.24
CA ASP A 136 14.12 -3.87 -18.23
C ASP A 136 14.00 -3.04 -16.95
N ARG A 137 13.48 -3.67 -15.92
CA ARG A 137 13.26 -3.08 -14.59
C ARG A 137 13.83 -4.08 -13.58
N PRO A 138 15.17 -4.12 -13.43
CA PRO A 138 15.78 -5.11 -12.57
C PRO A 138 15.27 -4.95 -11.14
N ASN A 139 14.87 -6.08 -10.55
CA ASN A 139 14.78 -6.27 -9.11
C ASN A 139 13.81 -5.33 -8.37
N ARG A 140 12.61 -5.12 -8.91
CA ARG A 140 11.52 -4.42 -8.20
C ARG A 140 10.60 -5.41 -7.49
N GLN A 141 10.34 -5.15 -6.20
CA GLN A 141 9.22 -5.75 -5.49
C GLN A 141 7.90 -5.41 -6.20
N PRO A 142 6.84 -6.22 -6.05
CA PRO A 142 5.56 -5.96 -6.70
C PRO A 142 5.04 -4.55 -6.38
N TYR A 143 4.51 -3.88 -7.40
CA TYR A 143 4.03 -2.49 -7.29
C TYR A 143 2.78 -2.29 -8.15
N LEU A 144 2.07 -1.18 -7.97
CA LEU A 144 0.91 -0.82 -8.77
C LEU A 144 1.31 -0.09 -10.06
N LEU A 145 0.71 -0.46 -11.18
CA LEU A 145 0.61 0.38 -12.36
C LEU A 145 -0.79 0.99 -12.37
N CYS A 146 -0.87 2.31 -12.44
CA CYS A 146 -2.10 3.04 -12.67
C CYS A 146 -2.11 3.61 -14.09
N LEU A 147 -3.13 3.27 -14.87
CA LEU A 147 -3.42 3.95 -16.12
C LEU A 147 -4.34 5.13 -15.83
N GLY A 148 -3.91 6.33 -16.22
CA GLY A 148 -4.53 7.60 -15.84
C GLY A 148 -3.60 8.45 -14.97
N THR A 149 -4.18 9.46 -14.31
CA THR A 149 -3.47 10.36 -13.39
C THR A 149 -3.84 10.05 -11.94
N ARG A 150 -3.22 10.76 -11.00
CA ARG A 150 -3.60 10.69 -9.57
C ARG A 150 -5.03 11.19 -9.34
N SER A 151 -5.47 12.23 -10.05
CA SER A 151 -6.83 12.79 -9.92
C SER A 151 -7.87 12.02 -10.73
N ALA A 152 -7.47 11.39 -11.84
CA ALA A 152 -8.34 10.62 -12.72
C ALA A 152 -7.70 9.24 -13.04
N PRO A 153 -7.61 8.34 -12.06
CA PRO A 153 -7.20 6.97 -12.31
C PRO A 153 -8.30 6.24 -13.12
N THR A 154 -7.90 5.27 -13.94
CA THR A 154 -8.84 4.49 -14.76
C THR A 154 -8.69 2.99 -14.54
N GLN A 155 -7.46 2.49 -14.47
CA GLN A 155 -7.22 1.06 -14.29
C GLN A 155 -6.00 0.84 -13.42
N PHE A 156 -6.07 -0.20 -12.59
CA PHE A 156 -4.98 -0.61 -11.74
C PHE A 156 -4.51 -2.03 -12.08
N PHE A 157 -3.20 -2.21 -12.08
CA PHE A 157 -2.56 -3.52 -12.24
C PHE A 157 -1.49 -3.70 -11.17
N ILE A 158 -1.36 -4.89 -10.60
CA ILE A 158 -0.13 -5.24 -9.87
C ILE A 158 0.88 -5.74 -10.89
N ILE A 159 2.05 -5.13 -10.90
CA ILE A 159 3.18 -5.50 -11.75
C ILE A 159 4.21 -6.26 -10.92
N GLY A 160 4.59 -7.44 -11.40
CA GLY A 160 5.65 -8.26 -10.81
C GLY A 160 6.16 -9.25 -11.85
N ASP A 161 7.48 -9.41 -11.96
CA ASP A 161 8.15 -10.35 -12.87
C ASP A 161 7.60 -10.36 -14.30
N ARG A 162 7.49 -9.15 -14.89
CA ARG A 162 6.99 -8.94 -16.26
C ARG A 162 5.58 -9.47 -16.49
N GLN A 163 4.81 -9.64 -15.42
CA GLN A 163 3.38 -9.93 -15.47
C GLN A 163 2.59 -8.78 -14.89
N ALA A 164 1.35 -8.67 -15.36
CA ALA A 164 0.38 -7.72 -14.88
C ALA A 164 -0.88 -8.44 -14.41
N ILE A 165 -1.33 -8.08 -13.22
CA ILE A 165 -2.49 -8.66 -12.57
C ILE A 165 -3.52 -7.55 -12.50
N LYS A 166 -4.64 -7.71 -13.20
CA LYS A 166 -5.71 -6.70 -13.14
C LYS A 166 -6.26 -6.62 -11.71
N CYS A 167 -6.42 -5.39 -11.22
CA CYS A 167 -7.08 -5.08 -9.96
C CYS A 167 -8.48 -4.53 -10.21
N GLU A 168 -9.23 -4.34 -9.14
CA GLU A 168 -10.46 -3.55 -9.15
C GLU A 168 -10.16 -2.09 -9.54
N ASP A 169 -11.18 -1.38 -10.02
CA ASP A 169 -11.08 0.02 -10.46
C ASP A 169 -11.08 1.00 -9.25
N ASN A 170 -10.59 0.55 -8.09
CA ASN A 170 -10.45 1.32 -6.86
C ASN A 170 -9.01 1.19 -6.32
N ILE A 171 -8.33 2.31 -6.07
CA ILE A 171 -6.95 2.32 -5.54
C ILE A 171 -6.78 1.61 -4.19
N VAL A 172 -7.73 1.77 -3.26
CA VAL A 172 -7.70 1.12 -1.95
C VAL A 172 -7.80 -0.39 -2.10
N ALA A 173 -8.67 -0.86 -3.01
CA ALA A 173 -8.78 -2.28 -3.35
C ALA A 173 -7.51 -2.81 -4.03
N ALA A 174 -6.90 -2.03 -4.92
CA ALA A 174 -5.63 -2.39 -5.53
C ALA A 174 -4.49 -2.51 -4.51
N VAL A 175 -4.40 -1.59 -3.54
CA VAL A 175 -3.42 -1.64 -2.44
C VAL A 175 -3.71 -2.80 -1.49
N ASP A 176 -4.97 -3.07 -1.19
CA ASP A 176 -5.42 -4.23 -0.40
C ASP A 176 -4.93 -5.54 -1.02
N LYS A 177 -5.20 -5.74 -2.32
CA LYS A 177 -4.74 -6.90 -3.08
C LYS A 177 -3.20 -6.98 -3.13
N LEU A 178 -2.52 -5.85 -3.31
CA LEU A 178 -1.05 -5.80 -3.33
C LEU A 178 -0.44 -6.17 -1.97
N PHE A 179 -1.00 -5.66 -0.87
CA PHE A 179 -0.56 -6.01 0.48
C PHE A 179 -0.75 -7.51 0.74
N LYS A 180 -1.94 -8.04 0.42
CA LYS A 180 -2.25 -9.47 0.56
C LYS A 180 -1.31 -10.34 -0.26
N LEU A 181 -0.97 -9.93 -1.47
CA LEU A 181 0.01 -10.62 -2.31
C LEU A 181 1.39 -10.66 -1.62
N HIS A 182 1.87 -9.56 -1.05
CA HIS A 182 3.12 -9.60 -0.28
C HIS A 182 3.02 -10.51 0.95
N PHE A 183 1.91 -10.46 1.68
CA PHE A 183 1.73 -11.21 2.91
C PHE A 183 1.62 -12.72 2.67
N VAL A 184 0.73 -13.15 1.76
CA VAL A 184 0.45 -14.55 1.45
C VAL A 184 1.69 -15.25 0.87
N PHE A 185 2.40 -14.58 -0.04
CA PHE A 185 3.62 -15.12 -0.65
C PHE A 185 4.91 -14.80 0.13
N ASN A 186 4.80 -14.18 1.31
CA ASN A 186 5.94 -13.80 2.16
C ASN A 186 7.03 -13.01 1.40
N LEU A 187 6.61 -12.08 0.54
CA LEU A 187 7.50 -11.25 -0.26
C LEU A 187 8.12 -10.13 0.59
N GLN A 188 9.32 -9.70 0.19
CA GLN A 188 9.98 -8.57 0.82
C GLN A 188 9.28 -7.27 0.45
N TYR A 189 9.24 -6.33 1.39
CA TYR A 189 8.88 -4.95 1.07
C TYR A 189 10.09 -4.24 0.48
N ALA A 190 9.85 -3.32 -0.45
CA ALA A 190 10.86 -2.32 -0.78
C ALA A 190 11.26 -1.58 0.52
N ALA A 191 12.55 -1.31 0.71
CA ALA A 191 13.05 -0.70 1.95
C ALA A 191 12.38 0.64 2.24
N GLU A 192 12.03 1.37 1.18
CA GLU A 192 11.32 2.63 1.17
C GLU A 192 9.85 2.52 1.63
N LEU A 193 9.21 1.36 1.42
CA LEU A 193 7.81 1.11 1.74
C LEU A 193 7.63 0.23 2.97
N LYS A 194 8.71 -0.25 3.59
CA LYS A 194 8.65 -1.16 4.73
C LYS A 194 7.76 -0.64 5.85
N LEU A 195 7.87 0.64 6.19
CA LEU A 195 7.07 1.24 7.27
C LEU A 195 5.60 1.46 6.87
N PHE A 196 5.33 1.72 5.59
CA PHE A 196 3.97 1.76 5.05
C PHE A 196 3.28 0.40 5.12
N TYR A 197 3.95 -0.66 4.67
CA TYR A 197 3.36 -1.99 4.75
C TYR A 197 3.27 -2.50 6.19
N ASN A 198 4.23 -2.19 7.06
CA ASN A 198 4.13 -2.51 8.48
C ASN A 198 2.94 -1.79 9.15
N PHE A 199 2.67 -0.53 8.78
CA PHE A 199 1.48 0.18 9.23
C PHE A 199 0.20 -0.57 8.83
N ILE A 200 0.08 -0.97 7.57
CA ILE A 200 -1.07 -1.75 7.08
C ILE A 200 -1.17 -3.09 7.84
N GLU A 201 -0.09 -3.85 7.92
CA GLU A 201 -0.05 -5.17 8.57
C GLU A 201 -0.46 -5.12 10.05
N THR A 202 0.08 -4.15 10.78
CA THR A 202 0.01 -4.09 12.23
C THR A 202 -1.22 -3.32 12.71
N PHE A 203 -1.51 -2.17 12.11
CA PHE A 203 -2.58 -1.30 12.56
C PHE A 203 -3.91 -1.61 11.87
N VAL A 204 -3.88 -1.78 10.55
CA VAL A 204 -5.12 -2.00 9.78
C VAL A 204 -5.59 -3.44 9.93
N PHE A 205 -4.76 -4.41 9.56
CA PHE A 205 -5.12 -5.83 9.59
C PHE A 205 -4.88 -6.52 10.94
N LYS A 206 -4.08 -5.93 11.83
CA LYS A 206 -3.73 -6.50 13.14
C LYS A 206 -3.14 -7.92 13.06
N LEU A 207 -2.35 -8.19 12.01
CA LEU A 207 -1.77 -9.53 11.75
C LEU A 207 -0.44 -9.76 12.48
N SER A 208 0.25 -8.69 12.82
CA SER A 208 1.49 -8.71 13.59
C SER A 208 1.32 -7.89 14.86
N PRO A 209 1.94 -8.29 15.99
CA PRO A 209 1.95 -7.49 17.19
C PRO A 209 2.66 -6.16 16.91
N LEU A 210 2.19 -5.07 17.53
CA LEU A 210 2.92 -3.79 17.53
C LEU A 210 4.28 -4.01 18.19
N GLY A 211 5.31 -4.28 17.38
CA GLY A 211 6.70 -4.12 17.81
C GLY A 211 6.98 -2.65 18.14
N GLN A 212 8.23 -2.30 18.44
CA GLN A 212 8.63 -0.90 18.53
C GLN A 212 8.50 -0.24 17.15
N LEU A 213 7.31 0.32 16.86
CA LEU A 213 7.09 1.15 15.70
C LEU A 213 7.92 2.44 15.89
N PRO A 214 8.52 2.99 14.83
CA PRO A 214 9.11 4.32 14.88
C PRO A 214 8.12 5.33 15.47
N ASN A 215 8.60 6.28 16.30
CA ASN A 215 7.76 7.27 16.99
C ASN A 215 6.71 7.94 16.06
N LYS A 216 7.10 8.23 14.81
CA LYS A 216 6.20 8.82 13.82
C LYS A 216 5.00 7.94 13.46
N LEU A 217 5.18 6.63 13.41
CA LEU A 217 4.09 5.67 13.21
C LEU A 217 3.17 5.62 14.42
N VAL A 218 3.74 5.67 15.63
CA VAL A 218 2.95 5.72 16.87
C VAL A 218 2.10 6.98 16.94
N GLU A 219 2.64 8.15 16.56
CA GLU A 219 1.89 9.41 16.48
C GLU A 219 0.69 9.33 15.51
N ILE A 220 0.90 8.77 14.31
CA ILE A 220 -0.17 8.63 13.32
C ILE A 220 -1.25 7.66 13.80
N VAL A 221 -0.83 6.52 14.36
CA VAL A 221 -1.75 5.53 14.96
C VAL A 221 -2.58 6.15 16.08
N ALA A 222 -1.95 6.86 17.02
CA ALA A 222 -2.63 7.54 18.11
C ALA A 222 -3.60 8.61 17.61
N ALA A 223 -3.22 9.36 16.56
CA ALA A 223 -4.12 10.33 15.94
C ALA A 223 -5.36 9.65 15.34
N ILE A 224 -5.20 8.51 14.66
CA ILE A 224 -6.33 7.76 14.08
C ILE A 224 -7.24 7.19 15.18
N GLU A 225 -6.68 6.62 16.24
CA GLU A 225 -7.45 6.05 17.35
C GLU A 225 -8.25 7.11 18.14
N SER A 226 -7.65 8.28 18.36
CA SER A 226 -8.32 9.39 19.04
C SER A 226 -9.54 9.92 18.27
N CYS A 227 -9.45 9.95 16.94
CA CYS A 227 -10.54 10.40 16.06
C CYS A 227 -11.60 9.32 15.82
N SER A 228 -11.29 8.04 16.03
CA SER A 228 -12.26 6.94 15.91
C SER A 228 -13.14 6.75 17.16
N SER A 229 -12.82 7.45 18.26
CA SER A 229 -13.55 7.38 19.54
C SER A 229 -14.48 8.57 19.79
N SER A 230 -14.64 9.45 18.79
CA SER A 230 -15.47 10.66 18.83
C SER A 230 -16.66 10.52 17.89
#